data_AF-A0A432FEV4-F1
#
_entry.id   AF-A0A432FEV4-F1
#
_cell.length_a   1.000
_cell.length_b   1.000
_cell.length_c   1.000
_cell.angle_alpha   90.00
_cell.angle_beta   90.00
_cell.angle_gamma   90.00
#
_symmetry.space_group_name_H-M   'P 1'
#
loop_
_entity.id
_entity.type
_entity.pdbx_description
1 polymer ?
#
loop_
_entity_poly.entity_id
_entity_poly.type
_entity_poly.pdbx_seq_one_letter_code
_entity_poly.pdbx_strand_id
1 'polypeptide(L)'
;MAWVARHLEFPERIFLYVPESVEGNIATLRVISKRENVSLNETYEFIIPMSGSTQKFIGVVKEIKGKVIVVKLEAKVSNGRKFNRFVVKRSTILVGIISESLERPIIGILQDISLGGFKLKLSEKDFNLLKDYFWGGSISTIAIFRFLETNESCLKADVTPVRFNEENNTVGFAFTFRSNNGNVLKIYEKVLKIENERG
;
A
#
# COMPACT_ATOMS: atom_id res chain seq x y z
N MET A 1 -14.74 -0.96 -8.58
CA MET A 1 -13.47 -1.02 -7.84
C MET A 1 -12.66 0.22 -8.18
N ALA A 2 -12.18 0.97 -7.18
CA ALA A 2 -11.41 2.19 -7.38
C ALA A 2 -9.90 1.90 -7.27
N TRP A 3 -9.11 2.62 -8.06
CA TRP A 3 -7.66 2.54 -8.11
C TRP A 3 -7.02 3.84 -7.65
N VAL A 4 -5.75 3.78 -7.27
CA VAL A 4 -4.96 4.94 -6.87
C VAL A 4 -4.07 5.33 -8.03
N ALA A 5 -4.10 6.59 -8.43
CA ALA A 5 -3.09 7.21 -9.28
C ALA A 5 -2.16 8.05 -8.39
N ARG A 6 -0.87 8.06 -8.73
CA ARG A 6 0.17 8.78 -7.96
C ARG A 6 1.01 9.65 -8.89
N HIS A 7 1.18 10.92 -8.54
CA HIS A 7 2.04 11.81 -9.33
C HIS A 7 3.49 11.31 -9.31
N LEU A 8 4.16 11.40 -10.46
CA LEU A 8 5.51 10.85 -10.62
C LEU A 8 6.56 11.64 -9.82
N GLU A 9 6.53 12.97 -9.92
CA GLU A 9 7.49 13.87 -9.23
C GLU A 9 7.11 14.23 -7.77
N PHE A 10 5.82 14.18 -7.43
CA PHE A 10 5.27 14.61 -6.12
C PHE A 10 4.48 13.46 -5.50
N PRO A 11 5.16 12.47 -4.91
CA PRO A 11 4.56 11.18 -4.57
C PRO A 11 3.41 11.23 -3.53
N GLU A 12 3.24 12.34 -2.83
CA GLU A 12 2.14 12.68 -1.91
C GLU A 12 0.86 13.13 -2.63
N ARG A 13 0.96 13.59 -3.88
CA ARG A 13 -0.18 13.95 -4.73
C ARG A 13 -0.78 12.68 -5.33
N ILE A 14 -1.81 12.16 -4.64
CA ILE A 14 -2.55 10.96 -5.03
C ILE A 14 -4.03 11.28 -5.27
N PHE A 15 -4.66 10.51 -6.14
CA PHE A 15 -6.11 10.56 -6.33
C PHE A 15 -6.69 9.18 -6.63
N LEU A 16 -7.98 9.02 -6.35
CA LEU A 16 -8.72 7.79 -6.61
C LEU A 16 -9.50 7.92 -7.91
N TYR A 17 -9.50 6.85 -8.71
CA TYR A 17 -10.24 6.79 -9.96
C TYR A 17 -10.86 5.42 -10.23
N VAL A 18 -11.82 5.37 -11.16
CA VAL A 18 -12.37 4.15 -11.74
C VAL A 18 -12.13 4.21 -13.25
N PRO A 19 -11.58 3.16 -13.91
CA PRO A 19 -11.42 3.15 -15.35
C PRO A 19 -12.79 2.96 -16.00
N GLU A 20 -13.13 3.80 -16.97
CA GLU A 20 -14.38 3.70 -17.74
C GLU A 20 -14.15 2.97 -19.06
N SER A 21 -13.10 3.34 -19.78
CA SER A 21 -12.68 2.67 -21.01
C SER A 21 -11.16 2.71 -21.17
N VAL A 22 -10.64 1.72 -21.90
CA VAL A 22 -9.23 1.64 -22.29
C VAL A 22 -9.18 1.20 -23.74
N GLU A 23 -8.73 2.10 -24.62
CA GLU A 23 -8.65 1.89 -26.06
C GLU A 23 -7.21 2.13 -26.51
N GLY A 24 -6.50 1.05 -26.86
CA GLY A 24 -5.07 1.12 -27.17
C GLY A 24 -4.26 1.68 -26.00
N ASN A 25 -3.63 2.84 -26.19
CA ASN A 25 -2.84 3.54 -25.17
C ASN A 25 -3.58 4.73 -24.56
N ILE A 26 -4.90 4.84 -24.72
CA ILE A 26 -5.71 5.90 -24.12
C ILE A 26 -6.64 5.27 -23.09
N ALA A 27 -6.65 5.83 -21.88
CA ALA A 27 -7.55 5.42 -20.81
C ALA A 27 -8.45 6.60 -20.41
N THR A 28 -9.76 6.35 -20.37
CA THR A 28 -10.74 7.28 -19.81
C THR A 28 -11.03 6.85 -18.38
N LEU A 29 -10.78 7.74 -17.42
CA LEU A 29 -10.85 7.43 -16.00
C LEU A 29 -11.79 8.43 -15.30
N ARG A 30 -12.66 7.95 -14.42
CA ARG A 30 -13.48 8.78 -13.54
C ARG A 30 -12.80 8.96 -12.19
N VAL A 31 -12.38 10.17 -11.87
CA VAL A 31 -11.87 10.57 -10.55
C VAL A 31 -13.02 10.56 -9.55
N ILE A 32 -12.84 9.83 -8.44
CA ILE A 32 -13.84 9.72 -7.37
C ILE A 32 -13.39 10.37 -6.06
N SER A 33 -12.12 10.74 -5.93
CA SER A 33 -11.61 11.55 -4.80
C SER A 33 -11.71 13.05 -5.07
N LYS A 34 -11.17 13.87 -4.15
CA LYS A 34 -10.93 15.29 -4.39
C LYS A 34 -10.05 15.48 -5.64
N ARG A 35 -10.43 16.41 -6.51
CA ARG A 35 -9.80 16.68 -7.82
C ARG A 35 -8.52 17.51 -7.72
N GLU A 36 -8.27 18.16 -6.59
CA GLU A 36 -7.12 19.05 -6.36
C GLU A 36 -5.75 18.42 -6.64
N ASN A 37 -5.66 17.09 -6.58
CA ASN A 37 -4.44 16.33 -6.88
C ASN A 37 -4.31 15.87 -8.34
N VAL A 38 -5.15 16.38 -9.26
CA VAL A 38 -5.15 16.03 -10.69
C VAL A 38 -4.95 17.30 -11.51
N SER A 39 -3.90 17.34 -12.33
CA SER A 39 -3.64 18.49 -13.20
C SER A 39 -3.35 18.08 -14.64
N LEU A 40 -3.68 18.99 -15.56
CA LEU A 40 -3.50 18.78 -16.99
C LEU A 40 -2.00 18.73 -17.33
N ASN A 41 -1.63 17.85 -18.26
CA ASN A 41 -0.26 17.60 -18.71
C ASN A 41 0.72 17.10 -17.64
N GLU A 42 0.23 16.75 -16.46
CA GLU A 42 1.04 16.09 -15.44
C GLU A 42 1.05 14.57 -15.61
N THR A 43 2.11 13.98 -15.07
CA THR A 43 2.44 12.56 -15.23
C THR A 43 2.19 11.80 -13.93
N TYR A 44 1.47 10.69 -14.05
CA TYR A 44 1.10 9.84 -12.93
C TYR A 44 1.37 8.36 -13.24
N GLU A 45 1.58 7.57 -12.20
CA GLU A 45 1.52 6.11 -12.26
C GLU A 45 0.06 5.66 -12.11
N PHE A 46 -0.41 4.84 -13.05
CA PHE A 46 -1.75 4.28 -13.10
C PHE A 46 -1.71 2.75 -13.03
N ILE A 47 -2.72 2.16 -12.37
CA ILE A 47 -3.04 0.74 -12.44
C ILE A 47 -4.28 0.56 -13.32
N ILE A 48 -4.11 -0.09 -14.47
CA ILE A 48 -5.18 -0.30 -15.45
C ILE A 48 -5.53 -1.80 -15.48
N PRO A 49 -6.79 -2.18 -15.19
CA PRO A 49 -7.26 -3.54 -15.41
C PRO A 49 -7.40 -3.78 -16.92
N MET A 50 -6.76 -4.84 -17.41
CA MET A 50 -6.87 -5.35 -18.77
C MET A 50 -7.40 -6.79 -18.72
N SER A 51 -7.89 -7.33 -19.84
CA SER A 51 -8.42 -8.70 -19.91
C SER A 51 -7.44 -9.71 -19.28
N GLY A 52 -7.84 -10.27 -18.12
CA GLY A 52 -7.08 -11.28 -17.38
C GLY A 52 -5.92 -10.76 -16.49
N SER A 53 -5.62 -9.46 -16.45
CA SER A 53 -4.52 -8.94 -15.60
C SER A 53 -4.68 -7.49 -15.17
N THR A 54 -3.96 -7.07 -14.13
CA THR A 54 -3.79 -5.64 -13.81
C THR A 54 -2.39 -5.21 -14.21
N GLN A 55 -2.27 -4.14 -14.99
CA GLN A 55 -1.00 -3.65 -15.50
C GLN A 55 -0.75 -2.22 -15.04
N LYS A 56 0.52 -1.85 -14.91
CA LYS A 56 0.94 -0.51 -14.56
C LYS A 56 1.39 0.29 -15.76
N PHE A 57 1.05 1.57 -15.75
CA PHE A 57 1.46 2.50 -16.78
C PHE A 57 1.91 3.82 -16.17
N ILE A 58 2.93 4.42 -16.78
CA ILE A 58 3.12 5.86 -16.69
C ILE A 58 2.16 6.49 -17.69
N GLY A 59 1.33 7.42 -17.22
CA GLY A 59 0.37 8.12 -18.05
C GLY A 59 0.39 9.61 -17.83
N VAL A 60 0.06 10.36 -18.88
CA VAL A 60 -0.04 11.82 -18.85
C VAL A 60 -1.50 12.22 -19.01
N VAL A 61 -2.01 13.08 -18.12
CA VAL A 61 -3.37 13.60 -18.21
C VAL A 61 -3.46 14.57 -19.39
N LYS A 62 -4.25 14.23 -20.41
CA LYS A 62 -4.39 15.05 -21.64
C LYS A 62 -5.69 15.84 -21.70
N GLU A 63 -6.73 15.39 -21.02
CA GLU A 63 -7.97 16.17 -20.87
C GLU A 63 -8.56 15.97 -19.48
N ILE A 64 -9.28 17.00 -18.99
CA ILE A 64 -10.09 16.93 -17.78
C ILE A 64 -11.46 17.53 -18.05
N LYS A 65 -12.51 16.69 -17.96
CA LYS A 65 -13.92 17.08 -18.13
C LYS A 65 -14.70 16.73 -16.85
N GLY A 66 -14.87 17.71 -15.97
CA GLY A 66 -15.54 17.50 -14.68
C GLY A 66 -14.78 16.52 -13.79
N LYS A 67 -15.34 15.33 -13.57
CA LYS A 67 -14.68 14.22 -12.84
C LYS A 67 -14.02 13.19 -13.76
N VAL A 68 -14.16 13.33 -15.09
CA VAL A 68 -13.56 12.40 -16.05
C VAL A 68 -12.24 12.98 -16.55
N ILE A 69 -11.22 12.14 -16.65
CA ILE A 69 -9.93 12.45 -17.24
C ILE A 69 -9.62 11.51 -18.38
N VAL A 70 -8.94 12.04 -19.40
CA VAL A 70 -8.37 11.26 -20.50
C VAL A 70 -6.87 11.21 -20.28
N VAL A 71 -6.33 10.00 -20.23
CA VAL A 71 -4.92 9.74 -19.94
C VAL A 71 -4.29 9.04 -21.13
N LYS A 72 -3.17 9.56 -21.62
CA LYS A 72 -2.30 8.87 -22.58
C LYS A 72 -1.30 8.02 -21.81
N LEU A 73 -1.36 6.71 -21.99
CA LEU A 73 -0.44 5.73 -21.41
C LEU A 73 0.85 5.70 -22.27
N GLU A 74 1.99 6.04 -21.67
CA GLU A 74 3.25 6.21 -22.40
C GLU A 74 4.17 5.00 -22.28
N ALA A 75 4.30 4.44 -21.09
CA ALA A 75 5.19 3.30 -20.84
C ALA A 75 4.52 2.28 -19.94
N LYS A 76 4.55 1.01 -20.37
CA LYS A 76 4.24 -0.12 -19.49
C LYS A 76 5.37 -0.24 -18.48
N VAL A 77 5.06 -0.06 -17.21
CA VAL A 77 6.03 -0.30 -16.14
C VAL A 77 6.17 -1.82 -16.06
N SER A 78 7.37 -2.36 -16.33
CA SER A 78 7.67 -3.77 -16.06
C SER A 78 7.24 -4.07 -14.63
N ASN A 79 6.68 -5.26 -14.36
CA ASN A 79 6.07 -5.65 -13.07
C ASN A 79 7.05 -5.52 -11.88
N GLY A 80 7.34 -4.29 -11.49
CA GLY A 80 7.84 -3.83 -10.22
C GLY A 80 6.66 -3.52 -9.32
N ARG A 81 6.91 -3.54 -8.02
CA ARG A 81 5.92 -3.52 -6.93
C ARG A 81 4.78 -2.52 -7.17
N LYS A 82 3.54 -2.90 -6.79
CA LYS A 82 2.31 -2.07 -6.91
C LYS A 82 2.42 -0.66 -6.28
N PHE A 83 3.27 -0.50 -5.28
CA PHE A 83 3.51 0.77 -4.59
C PHE A 83 4.98 0.89 -4.20
N ASN A 84 5.57 2.10 -4.29
CA ASN A 84 6.91 2.34 -3.73
C ASN A 84 6.88 2.10 -2.22
N ARG A 85 7.93 1.47 -1.71
CA ARG A 85 8.08 1.21 -0.27
C ARG A 85 8.93 2.31 0.34
N PHE A 86 8.43 2.90 1.41
CA PHE A 86 9.20 3.74 2.31
C PHE A 86 9.94 2.85 3.30
N VAL A 87 11.26 3.00 3.39
CA VAL A 87 12.11 2.25 4.31
C VAL A 87 12.19 3.02 5.63
N VAL A 88 11.87 2.36 6.74
CA VAL A 88 11.99 2.91 8.09
C VAL A 88 13.43 2.66 8.56
N LYS A 89 14.18 3.72 8.86
CA LYS A 89 15.62 3.65 9.18
C LYS A 89 15.92 4.08 10.62
N ARG A 90 15.19 5.04 11.16
CA ARG A 90 15.51 5.76 12.41
C ARG A 90 14.48 5.50 13.51
N SER A 91 13.21 5.34 13.16
CA SER A 91 12.13 5.12 14.13
C SER A 91 11.93 3.63 14.41
N THR A 92 11.65 3.29 15.66
CA THR A 92 11.20 1.94 16.03
C THR A 92 9.68 1.93 16.13
N ILE A 93 9.03 1.40 15.09
CA ILE A 93 7.57 1.27 15.06
C ILE A 93 7.23 -0.20 15.28
N LEU A 94 6.55 -0.48 16.40
CA LEU A 94 6.12 -1.83 16.76
C LEU A 94 4.78 -2.13 16.09
N VAL A 95 4.68 -3.31 15.49
CA VAL A 95 3.47 -3.80 14.85
C VAL A 95 3.09 -5.13 15.49
N GLY A 96 1.94 -5.15 16.16
CA GLY A 96 1.34 -6.37 16.67
C GLY A 96 0.55 -7.07 15.56
N ILE A 97 0.70 -8.38 15.42
CA ILE A 97 -0.10 -9.23 14.54
C ILE A 97 -0.97 -10.13 15.42
N ILE A 98 -2.27 -10.09 15.17
CA ILE A 98 -3.27 -10.89 15.88
C ILE A 98 -4.08 -11.67 14.84
N SER A 99 -4.38 -12.93 15.16
CA SER A 99 -5.34 -13.75 14.44
C SER A 99 -6.03 -14.70 15.40
N GLU A 100 -7.25 -15.10 15.06
CA GLU A 100 -7.98 -16.16 15.76
C GLU A 100 -7.22 -17.49 15.73
N SER A 101 -6.46 -17.74 14.67
CA SER A 101 -5.67 -18.97 14.54
C SER A 101 -4.37 -18.92 15.34
N LEU A 102 -3.89 -17.75 15.76
CA LEU A 102 -2.64 -17.65 16.51
C LEU A 102 -2.90 -17.87 18.01
N GLU A 103 -2.18 -18.82 18.61
CA GLU A 103 -2.22 -19.06 20.07
C GLU A 103 -1.85 -17.83 20.91
N ARG A 104 -1.08 -16.90 20.33
CA ARG A 104 -0.69 -15.63 20.97
C ARG A 104 -0.41 -14.55 19.94
N PRO A 105 -0.55 -13.26 20.31
CA PRO A 105 -0.08 -12.16 19.47
C PRO A 105 1.42 -12.25 19.18
N ILE A 106 1.79 -11.80 17.99
CA ILE A 106 3.18 -11.64 17.55
C ILE A 106 3.50 -10.15 17.50
N ILE A 107 4.73 -9.77 17.83
CA ILE A 107 5.20 -8.38 17.72
C ILE A 107 6.39 -8.35 16.78
N GLY A 108 6.33 -7.45 15.80
CA GLY A 108 7.43 -7.18 14.88
C GLY A 108 7.83 -5.72 14.85
N ILE A 109 9.02 -5.48 14.32
CA ILE A 109 9.53 -4.12 14.06
C ILE A 109 9.32 -3.81 12.58
N LEU A 110 8.65 -2.70 12.29
CA LEU A 110 8.42 -2.23 10.92
C LEU A 110 9.75 -1.91 10.23
N GLN A 111 9.99 -2.54 9.07
CA GLN A 111 11.20 -2.31 8.26
C GLN A 111 10.90 -1.40 7.07
N ASP A 112 9.75 -1.59 6.44
CA ASP A 112 9.29 -0.76 5.33
C ASP A 112 7.76 -0.82 5.21
N ILE A 113 7.17 0.18 4.57
CA ILE A 113 5.73 0.29 4.33
C ILE A 113 5.42 0.91 2.97
N SER A 114 4.28 0.53 2.40
CA SER A 114 3.68 1.12 1.20
C SER A 114 2.17 1.09 1.36
N LEU A 115 1.43 1.73 0.45
CA LEU A 115 -0.03 1.64 0.44
C LEU A 115 -0.56 0.21 0.17
N GLY A 116 0.27 -0.70 -0.35
CA GLY A 116 -0.13 -2.09 -0.60
C GLY A 116 0.22 -3.06 0.53
N GLY A 117 1.00 -2.63 1.52
CA GLY A 117 1.49 -3.51 2.57
C GLY A 117 2.82 -3.06 3.17
N PHE A 118 3.35 -3.88 4.07
CA PHE A 118 4.55 -3.57 4.86
C PHE A 118 5.43 -4.80 5.07
N LYS A 119 6.60 -4.62 5.66
CA LYS A 119 7.51 -5.69 6.06
C LYS A 119 7.83 -5.55 7.53
N LEU A 120 7.74 -6.65 8.26
CA LEU A 120 8.18 -6.75 9.65
C LEU A 120 9.46 -7.58 9.75
N LYS A 121 10.32 -7.21 10.68
CA LYS A 121 11.34 -8.08 11.25
C LYS A 121 10.79 -8.68 12.54
N LEU A 122 10.87 -10.00 12.67
CA LEU A 122 10.35 -10.76 13.80
C LEU A 122 11.50 -11.39 14.59
N SER A 123 11.21 -11.78 15.84
CA SER A 123 12.07 -12.74 16.53
C SER A 123 12.01 -14.10 15.83
N GLU A 124 13.06 -14.92 15.93
CA GLU A 124 13.07 -16.26 15.33
C GLU A 124 11.88 -17.11 15.80
N LYS A 125 11.58 -17.05 17.10
CA LYS A 125 10.43 -17.73 17.71
C LYS A 125 9.10 -17.30 17.09
N ASP A 126 8.89 -16.00 16.89
CA ASP A 126 7.65 -15.48 16.31
C ASP A 126 7.56 -15.70 14.81
N PHE A 127 8.70 -15.67 14.11
CA PHE A 127 8.78 -15.98 12.68
C PHE A 127 8.34 -17.41 12.41
N ASN A 128 8.90 -18.38 13.16
CA ASN A 128 8.55 -19.80 13.02
C ASN A 128 7.08 -20.03 13.37
N LEU A 129 6.59 -19.44 14.47
CA LEU A 129 5.17 -19.49 14.83
C LEU A 129 4.29 -19.01 13.67
N LEU A 130 4.54 -17.83 13.10
CA LEU A 130 3.70 -17.33 12.00
C LEU A 130 3.79 -18.20 10.74
N LYS A 131 4.96 -18.75 10.44
CA LYS A 131 5.21 -19.58 9.26
C LYS A 131 4.44 -20.90 9.34
N ASP A 132 4.48 -21.58 10.49
CA ASP A 132 3.81 -22.85 10.72
C ASP A 132 2.28 -22.72 10.55
N TYR A 133 1.72 -21.60 11.02
CA TYR A 133 0.30 -21.30 10.87
C TYR A 133 -0.08 -20.90 9.44
N PHE A 134 0.78 -20.16 8.71
CA PHE A 134 0.49 -19.69 7.36
C PHE A 134 0.33 -20.83 6.35
N TRP A 135 1.11 -21.90 6.50
CA TRP A 135 1.03 -23.05 5.60
C TRP A 135 -0.21 -23.93 5.83
N GLY A 136 -0.93 -23.71 6.94
CA GLY A 136 -2.15 -24.44 7.31
C GLY A 136 -3.47 -23.82 6.81
N GLY A 137 -3.49 -22.64 6.20
CA GLY A 137 -4.72 -22.02 5.68
C GLY A 137 -4.72 -20.49 5.63
N SER A 138 -5.79 -19.91 5.07
CA SER A 138 -5.94 -18.45 4.90
C SER A 138 -6.22 -17.77 6.25
N ILE A 139 -5.23 -17.06 6.78
CA ILE A 139 -5.32 -16.40 8.08
C ILE A 139 -5.90 -14.99 7.89
N SER A 140 -7.09 -14.75 8.43
CA SER A 140 -7.54 -13.38 8.69
C SER A 140 -6.67 -12.81 9.82
N THR A 141 -5.82 -11.83 9.49
CA THR A 141 -4.90 -11.21 10.45
C THR A 141 -5.17 -9.73 10.58
N ILE A 142 -5.10 -9.20 11.81
CA ILE A 142 -5.15 -7.77 12.09
C ILE A 142 -3.75 -7.32 12.49
N ALA A 143 -3.24 -6.31 11.79
CA ALA A 143 -2.05 -5.58 12.19
C ALA A 143 -2.42 -4.37 13.04
N ILE A 144 -1.74 -4.20 14.17
CA ILE A 144 -1.89 -3.09 15.11
C ILE A 144 -0.58 -2.32 15.15
N PHE A 145 -0.58 -1.12 14.59
CA PHE A 145 0.56 -0.22 14.56
C PHE A 145 0.59 0.61 15.84
N ARG A 146 1.64 0.43 16.63
CA ARG A 146 1.87 1.16 17.88
C ARG A 146 2.94 2.21 17.67
N PHE A 147 2.55 3.47 17.84
CA PHE A 147 3.41 4.63 17.74
C PHE A 147 3.72 5.13 19.15
N LEU A 148 4.82 4.64 19.74
CA LEU A 148 5.17 4.89 21.14
C LEU A 148 5.35 6.39 21.48
N GLU A 149 5.61 7.19 20.46
CA GLU A 149 6.00 8.60 20.61
C GLU A 149 4.80 9.56 20.55
N THR A 150 3.61 9.01 20.35
CA THR A 150 2.39 9.77 20.21
C THR A 150 1.41 9.31 21.27
N ASN A 151 0.74 10.25 21.94
CA ASN A 151 -0.41 9.95 22.82
C ASN A 151 -1.65 9.47 22.03
N GLU A 152 -1.49 9.15 20.75
CA GLU A 152 -2.56 8.70 19.88
C GLU A 152 -2.82 7.21 20.02
N SER A 153 -4.07 6.83 19.84
CA SER A 153 -4.50 5.43 19.79
C SER A 153 -3.83 4.66 18.67
N CYS A 154 -3.53 3.38 18.89
CA CYS A 154 -2.99 2.48 17.87
C CYS A 154 -3.89 2.44 16.62
N LEU A 155 -3.27 2.41 15.43
CA LEU A 155 -3.98 2.24 14.17
C LEU A 155 -4.02 0.76 13.79
N LYS A 156 -5.14 0.31 13.22
CA LYS A 156 -5.36 -1.10 12.88
C LYS A 156 -5.76 -1.28 11.42
N ALA A 157 -5.29 -2.36 10.80
CA ALA A 157 -5.67 -2.75 9.45
C ALA A 157 -5.69 -4.27 9.30
N ASP A 158 -6.60 -4.77 8.49
CA ASP A 158 -6.62 -6.16 8.08
C ASP A 158 -5.51 -6.44 7.09
N VAL A 159 -4.77 -7.51 7.31
CA VAL A 159 -3.59 -7.87 6.53
C VAL A 159 -3.58 -9.35 6.21
N THR A 160 -2.71 -9.73 5.28
CA THR A 160 -2.41 -11.12 4.98
C THR A 160 -0.89 -11.25 4.80
N PRO A 161 -0.22 -12.20 5.47
CA PRO A 161 1.17 -12.51 5.17
C PRO A 161 1.30 -13.01 3.72
N VAL A 162 2.29 -12.53 2.99
CA VAL A 162 2.47 -12.83 1.55
C VAL A 162 3.88 -13.31 1.19
N ARG A 163 4.87 -13.11 2.06
CA ARG A 163 6.25 -13.54 1.80
C ARG A 163 7.03 -13.71 3.09
N PHE A 164 7.69 -14.85 3.23
CA PHE A 164 8.63 -15.14 4.31
C PHE A 164 10.06 -15.08 3.78
N ASN A 165 10.97 -14.50 4.55
CA ASN A 165 12.40 -14.47 4.26
C ASN A 165 13.15 -14.94 5.51
N GLU A 166 13.66 -16.16 5.42
CA GLU A 166 14.31 -16.91 6.51
C GLU A 166 15.68 -16.33 6.87
N GLU A 167 16.45 -15.88 5.87
CA GLU A 167 17.80 -15.33 6.10
C GLU A 167 17.80 -14.15 7.08
N ASN A 168 16.70 -13.39 7.12
CA ASN A 168 16.60 -12.17 7.91
C ASN A 168 15.44 -12.18 8.92
N ASN A 169 14.73 -13.30 9.07
CA ASN A 169 13.50 -13.42 9.87
C ASN A 169 12.50 -12.29 9.57
N THR A 170 12.28 -11.99 8.28
CA THR A 170 11.35 -10.93 7.85
C THR A 170 10.13 -11.48 7.13
N VAL A 171 8.99 -10.84 7.37
CA VAL A 171 7.71 -11.21 6.76
C VAL A 171 7.08 -9.99 6.09
N GLY A 172 6.72 -10.15 4.82
CA GLY A 172 5.91 -9.19 4.08
C GLY A 172 4.43 -9.44 4.30
N PHE A 173 3.69 -8.38 4.60
CA PHE A 173 2.24 -8.39 4.72
C PHE A 173 1.62 -7.50 3.64
N ALA A 174 0.50 -7.93 3.08
CA ALA A 174 -0.35 -7.11 2.21
C ALA A 174 -1.56 -6.61 3.00
N PHE A 175 -1.96 -5.36 2.79
CA PHE A 175 -3.26 -4.88 3.30
C PHE A 175 -4.38 -5.56 2.50
N THR A 176 -5.40 -6.08 3.17
CA THR A 176 -6.52 -6.71 2.46
C THR A 176 -7.36 -5.63 1.77
N PHE A 177 -7.91 -5.92 0.59
CA PHE A 177 -8.76 -4.97 -0.14
C PHE A 177 -10.09 -4.65 0.56
N ARG A 178 -10.44 -5.41 1.61
CA ARG A 178 -11.59 -5.15 2.51
C ARG A 178 -11.20 -4.27 3.70
N SER A 179 -9.92 -4.04 3.94
CA SER A 179 -9.46 -3.17 5.00
C SER A 179 -10.01 -1.76 4.79
N ASN A 180 -10.37 -1.11 5.89
CA ASN A 180 -10.93 0.23 5.87
C ASN A 180 -9.89 1.18 5.24
N ASN A 181 -9.99 1.48 3.94
CA ASN A 181 -8.95 2.15 3.14
C ASN A 181 -8.46 3.48 3.77
N GLY A 182 -9.31 4.14 4.57
CA GLY A 182 -8.93 5.32 5.35
C GLY A 182 -7.87 5.05 6.42
N ASN A 183 -7.82 3.87 7.03
CA ASN A 183 -6.79 3.51 8.01
C ASN A 183 -5.44 3.20 7.35
N VAL A 184 -5.43 2.56 6.17
CA VAL A 184 -4.18 2.25 5.46
C VAL A 184 -3.43 3.53 5.09
N LEU A 185 -4.15 4.51 4.54
CA LEU A 185 -3.56 5.81 4.22
C LEU A 185 -3.06 6.52 5.48
N LYS A 186 -3.88 6.58 6.55
CA LYS A 186 -3.47 7.18 7.84
C LYS A 186 -2.23 6.51 8.44
N ILE A 187 -2.15 5.18 8.40
CA ILE A 187 -0.97 4.44 8.87
C ILE A 187 0.26 4.85 8.05
N TYR A 188 0.15 4.84 6.72
CA TYR A 188 1.25 5.20 5.84
C TYR A 188 1.73 6.64 6.09
N GLU A 189 0.81 7.62 6.13
CA GLU A 189 1.11 9.02 6.43
C GLU A 189 1.74 9.20 7.82
N LYS A 190 1.24 8.48 8.83
CA LYS A 190 1.78 8.55 10.20
C LYS A 190 3.21 8.01 10.29
N VAL A 191 3.50 6.90 9.60
CA VAL A 191 4.86 6.35 9.52
C VAL A 191 5.81 7.35 8.87
N LEU A 192 5.40 7.98 7.75
CA LEU A 192 6.20 9.01 7.09
C LEU A 192 6.46 10.21 8.01
N LYS A 193 5.42 10.70 8.69
CA LYS A 193 5.53 11.83 9.61
C LYS A 193 6.55 11.57 10.72
N ILE A 194 6.43 10.44 11.42
CA ILE A 194 7.32 10.09 12.54
C ILE A 194 8.77 9.93 12.07
N GLU A 195 8.99 9.32 10.91
CA GLU A 195 10.35 9.14 10.38
C GLU A 195 10.98 10.46 9.92
N ASN A 196 10.17 11.39 9.37
CA ASN A 196 10.63 12.70 8.92
C ASN A 196 10.85 13.69 10.07
N GLU A 197 10.05 13.64 11.15
CA GLU A 197 10.24 14.48 12.35
C GLU A 197 11.54 14.14 13.11
N ARG A 198 12.15 12.99 12.81
CA ARG A 198 13.45 12.54 13.32
C ARG A 198 14.60 12.77 12.32
N GLY A 199 14.39 13.65 11.34
CA GLY A 199 15.35 14.05 10.31
C GLY A 199 15.12 15.44 9.79
#